data_AF-A0A3S4IYJ2-F1
#
_entry.id   AF-A0A3S4IYJ2-F1
#
_cell.length_a   1.000
_cell.length_b   1.000
_cell.length_c   1.000
_cell.angle_alpha   90.00
_cell.angle_beta   90.00
_cell.angle_gamma   90.00
#
_symmetry.space_group_name_H-M   'P 1'
#
loop_
_entity.id
_entity.type
_entity.pdbx_description
1 polymer ?
#
loop_
_entity_poly.entity_id
_entity_poly.type
_entity_poly.pdbx_seq_one_letter_code
_entity_poly.pdbx_strand_id
1 'polypeptide(L)'
;MSGTKSTFATLLEYGASIIALVAIFKSFFGHYLGTLEGLNGLILRFGYKGDKTRVSSGKLNTLSMVFIMGSTWVVAYANPNILDLIEAMGAPIIASLLCLLPMYAIRKAPSLAKYRGRLDNLFVTAIGLLTILNIAYKLVLIRLRPRGVQP
;
A
#
# COMPACT_ATOMS: atom_id res chain seq x y z
N MET A 1 21.43 -26.20 29.69
CA MET A 1 22.81 -25.68 29.58
C MET A 1 22.74 -24.36 28.82
N SER A 2 22.87 -23.24 29.54
CA SER A 2 22.82 -21.88 29.01
C SER A 2 24.12 -21.61 28.25
N GLY A 3 24.07 -21.65 26.92
CA GLY A 3 25.20 -21.25 26.09
C GLY A 3 25.47 -19.76 26.31
N THR A 4 26.65 -19.43 26.85
CA THR A 4 27.14 -18.06 26.97
C THR A 4 27.11 -17.41 25.58
N LYS A 5 26.12 -16.56 25.29
CA LYS A 5 26.17 -15.70 24.11
C LYS A 5 27.45 -14.87 24.23
N SER A 6 28.34 -14.96 23.24
CA SER A 6 29.55 -14.13 23.19
C SER A 6 29.17 -12.66 23.37
N THR A 7 29.91 -11.90 24.18
CA THR A 7 29.68 -10.46 24.41
C THR A 7 29.46 -9.69 23.10
N PHE A 8 30.14 -10.11 22.03
CA PHE A 8 29.98 -9.58 20.68
C PHE A 8 28.59 -9.82 20.08
N ALA A 9 28.01 -11.01 20.29
CA ALA A 9 26.65 -11.33 19.85
C ALA A 9 25.61 -10.47 20.57
N THR A 10 25.76 -10.25 21.88
CA THR A 10 24.90 -9.35 22.65
C THR A 10 25.02 -7.91 22.15
N LEU A 11 26.23 -7.46 21.81
CA LEU A 11 26.47 -6.12 21.26
C LEU A 11 25.80 -5.92 19.90
N LEU A 12 25.89 -6.93 19.01
CA LEU A 12 25.23 -6.92 17.71
C LEU A 12 23.71 -6.99 17.84
N GLU A 13 23.17 -7.73 18.80
CA GLU A 13 21.72 -7.83 19.04
C GLU A 13 21.12 -6.48 19.46
N TYR A 14 21.74 -5.79 20.43
CA TYR A 14 21.34 -4.43 20.82
C TYR A 14 21.55 -3.42 19.70
N GLY A 15 22.69 -3.51 18.98
CA GLY A 15 22.96 -2.66 17.82
C GLY A 15 21.93 -2.83 16.70
N ALA A 16 21.54 -4.08 16.42
CA ALA A 16 20.55 -4.41 15.41
C ALA A 16 19.17 -3.82 15.72
N SER A 17 18.72 -3.84 16.98
CA SER A 17 17.44 -3.22 17.37
C SER A 17 17.44 -1.71 17.15
N ILE A 18 18.54 -1.02 17.48
CA ILE A 18 18.67 0.42 17.25
C ILE A 18 18.66 0.73 15.74
N ILE A 19 19.41 -0.04 14.96
CA ILE A 19 19.44 0.12 13.49
C ILE A 19 18.05 -0.12 12.89
N ALA A 20 17.34 -1.15 13.35
CA ALA A 20 15.98 -1.44 12.92
C ALA A 20 15.01 -0.29 13.25
N LEU A 21 15.09 0.26 14.46
CA LEU A 21 14.30 1.41 14.87
C LEU A 21 14.53 2.62 13.95
N VAL A 22 15.79 2.97 13.70
CA VAL A 22 16.16 4.09 12.82
C VAL A 22 15.68 3.84 11.39
N ALA A 23 15.81 2.61 10.88
CA ALA A 23 15.35 2.24 9.55
C ALA A 23 13.83 2.39 9.40
N ILE A 24 13.06 1.97 10.41
CA ILE A 24 11.59 2.12 10.44
C ILE A 24 11.20 3.60 10.39
N PHE A 25 11.78 4.44 11.26
CA PHE A 25 11.49 5.88 11.27
C PHE A 25 11.80 6.53 9.92
N LYS A 26 12.95 6.19 9.32
CA LYS A 26 13.36 6.75 8.03
C LYS A 26 12.42 6.33 6.89
N SER A 27 12.02 5.04 6.85
CA SER A 27 11.07 4.52 5.86
C SER A 27 9.67 5.12 6.02
N PHE A 28 9.24 5.32 7.28
CA PHE A 28 7.94 5.90 7.61
C PHE A 28 7.78 7.31 7.04
N PHE A 29 8.78 8.18 7.18
CA PHE A 29 8.69 9.56 6.68
C PHE A 29 8.45 9.63 5.16
N GLY A 30 9.11 8.77 4.37
CA GLY A 30 8.93 8.75 2.92
C GLY A 30 7.49 8.37 2.53
N HIS A 31 6.94 7.33 3.16
CA HIS A 31 5.56 6.92 2.92
C HIS A 31 4.54 7.92 3.46
N TYR A 32 4.81 8.52 4.62
CA TYR A 32 3.96 9.52 5.25
C TYR A 32 3.83 10.78 4.38
N LEU A 33 4.95 11.36 3.95
CA LEU A 33 4.95 12.54 3.07
C LEU A 33 4.31 12.23 1.72
N GLY A 34 4.66 11.08 1.11
CA GLY A 34 4.04 10.66 -0.15
C GLY A 34 2.53 10.46 -0.04
N THR A 35 2.06 9.90 1.07
CA THR A 35 0.61 9.71 1.32
C THR A 35 -0.09 11.05 1.58
N LEU A 36 0.53 11.96 2.34
CA LEU A 36 -0.01 13.29 2.58
C LEU A 36 -0.17 14.08 1.27
N GLU A 37 0.86 14.12 0.44
CA GLU A 37 0.82 14.81 -0.84
C GLU A 37 -0.18 14.15 -1.80
N GLY A 38 -0.17 12.81 -1.86
CA GLY A 38 -1.11 12.02 -2.64
C GLY A 38 -2.56 12.27 -2.24
N LEU A 39 -2.87 12.24 -0.95
CA LEU A 39 -4.23 12.43 -0.42
C LEU A 39 -4.69 13.87 -0.59
N ASN A 40 -3.83 14.87 -0.29
CA ASN A 40 -4.13 16.28 -0.54
C ASN A 40 -4.39 16.53 -2.03
N GLY A 41 -3.57 15.95 -2.92
CA GLY A 41 -3.74 16.04 -4.37
C GLY A 41 -5.04 15.39 -4.85
N LEU A 42 -5.41 14.23 -4.28
CA LEU A 42 -6.65 13.53 -4.58
C LEU A 42 -7.87 14.35 -4.15
N ILE A 43 -7.88 14.87 -2.93
CA ILE A 43 -8.96 15.71 -2.39
C ILE A 43 -9.13 16.99 -3.22
N LEU A 44 -8.03 17.65 -3.59
CA LEU A 44 -8.08 18.83 -4.46
C LEU A 44 -8.66 18.51 -5.84
N ARG A 45 -8.22 17.40 -6.45
CA ARG A 45 -8.63 17.03 -7.81
C ARG A 45 -10.08 16.55 -7.87
N PHE A 46 -10.52 15.73 -6.93
CA PHE A 46 -11.87 15.17 -6.90
C PHE A 46 -12.88 16.04 -6.15
N GLY A 47 -12.50 16.60 -5.00
CA GLY A 47 -13.40 17.40 -4.15
C GLY A 47 -13.53 18.86 -4.61
N TYR A 48 -12.49 19.43 -5.22
CA TYR A 48 -12.45 20.85 -5.61
C TYR A 48 -12.20 21.07 -7.10
N LYS A 49 -12.30 20.03 -7.94
CA LYS A 49 -12.03 20.07 -9.39
C LYS A 49 -10.67 20.69 -9.77
N GLY A 50 -9.70 20.61 -8.87
CA GLY A 50 -8.37 21.19 -9.05
C GLY A 50 -8.25 22.68 -8.72
N ASP A 51 -9.30 23.30 -8.19
CA ASP A 51 -9.29 24.72 -7.81
C ASP A 51 -8.60 24.92 -6.45
N LYS A 52 -7.30 25.29 -6.51
CA LYS A 52 -6.46 25.52 -5.33
C LYS A 52 -6.87 26.77 -4.53
N THR A 53 -7.74 27.62 -5.06
CA THR A 53 -8.12 28.89 -4.41
C THR A 53 -9.19 28.73 -3.32
N ARG A 54 -9.90 27.58 -3.31
CA ARG A 54 -11.05 27.36 -2.42
C ARG A 54 -10.70 26.76 -1.06
N VAL A 55 -9.45 26.30 -0.86
CA VAL A 55 -9.06 25.60 0.38
C VAL A 55 -7.65 25.96 0.80
N SER A 56 -7.47 26.30 2.08
CA SER A 56 -6.15 26.48 2.67
C SER A 56 -5.40 25.16 2.73
N SER A 57 -4.19 25.12 2.19
CA SER A 57 -3.28 23.97 2.24
C SER A 57 -3.05 23.47 3.66
N GLY A 58 -3.08 24.35 4.66
CA GLY A 58 -2.95 23.98 6.07
C GLY A 58 -4.11 23.12 6.56
N LYS A 59 -5.35 23.46 6.19
CA LYS A 59 -6.54 22.67 6.58
C LYS A 59 -6.56 21.30 5.92
N LEU A 60 -6.17 21.21 4.65
CA LEU A 60 -6.04 19.95 3.93
C LEU A 60 -4.96 19.05 4.56
N ASN A 61 -3.80 19.62 4.88
CA ASN A 61 -2.73 18.88 5.52
C ASN A 61 -3.14 18.34 6.89
N THR A 62 -3.77 19.17 7.74
CA THR A 62 -4.26 18.72 9.05
C THR A 62 -5.31 17.62 8.91
N LEU A 63 -6.25 17.74 7.97
CA LEU A 63 -7.25 16.71 7.72
C LEU A 63 -6.60 15.39 7.29
N SER A 64 -5.67 15.43 6.33
CA SER A 64 -4.94 14.26 5.86
C SER A 64 -4.09 13.64 6.96
N MET A 65 -3.44 14.44 7.80
CA MET A 65 -2.67 13.97 8.95
C MET A 65 -3.56 13.25 9.98
N VAL A 66 -4.71 13.84 10.33
CA VAL A 66 -5.68 13.21 11.24
C VAL A 66 -6.22 11.92 10.65
N PHE A 67 -6.50 11.88 9.34
CA PHE A 67 -6.95 10.68 8.66
C PHE A 67 -5.90 9.56 8.67
N ILE A 68 -4.65 9.86 8.33
CA ILE A 68 -3.55 8.89 8.33
C ILE A 68 -3.30 8.38 9.75
N MET A 69 -3.21 9.26 10.73
CA MET A 69 -2.98 8.89 12.13
C MET A 69 -4.14 8.07 12.71
N GLY A 70 -5.38 8.50 12.45
CA GLY A 70 -6.59 7.83 12.92
C GLY A 70 -6.76 6.44 12.31
N SER A 71 -6.56 6.31 11.00
CA SER A 71 -6.64 5.00 10.32
C SER A 71 -5.52 4.05 10.79
N THR A 72 -4.30 4.55 10.96
CA THR A 72 -3.17 3.74 11.48
C THR A 72 -3.44 3.28 12.91
N TRP A 73 -4.00 4.15 13.75
CA TRP A 73 -4.34 3.81 15.14
C TRP A 73 -5.43 2.73 15.20
N VAL A 74 -6.46 2.80 14.36
CA VAL A 74 -7.51 1.77 14.27
C VAL A 74 -6.92 0.42 13.83
N VAL A 75 -6.03 0.42 12.83
CA VAL A 75 -5.36 -0.79 12.38
C VAL A 75 -4.47 -1.38 13.48
N ALA A 76 -3.73 -0.53 14.21
CA ALA A 76 -2.90 -0.98 15.32
C ALA A 76 -3.73 -1.61 16.44
N TYR A 77 -4.91 -1.05 16.75
CA TYR A 77 -5.84 -1.62 17.72
C TYR A 77 -6.43 -2.95 17.27
N ALA A 78 -6.81 -3.07 15.99
CA ALA A 78 -7.35 -4.31 15.43
C ALA A 78 -6.31 -5.44 15.33
N ASN A 79 -5.02 -5.10 15.40
CA ASN A 79 -3.87 -6.01 15.35
C ASN A 79 -3.99 -7.11 14.27
N PRO A 80 -4.23 -6.76 12.99
CA PRO A 80 -4.27 -7.73 11.93
C PRO A 80 -2.87 -8.32 11.68
N ASN A 81 -2.82 -9.54 11.17
CA ASN A 81 -1.55 -10.12 10.74
C ASN A 81 -0.95 -9.26 9.60
N ILE A 82 0.32 -8.89 9.73
CA ILE A 82 1.00 -8.00 8.77
C ILE A 82 1.06 -8.63 7.37
N LEU A 83 1.24 -9.95 7.27
CA LEU A 83 1.26 -10.66 5.99
C LEU A 83 -0.10 -10.57 5.31
N ASP A 84 -1.18 -10.81 6.06
CA ASP A 84 -2.55 -10.70 5.52
C ASP A 84 -2.86 -9.26 5.08
N LEU A 85 -2.37 -8.25 5.81
CA LEU A 85 -2.55 -6.85 5.46
C LEU A 85 -1.84 -6.48 4.15
N ILE A 86 -0.58 -6.90 4.00
CA ILE A 86 0.21 -6.66 2.78
C ILE A 86 -0.41 -7.42 1.60
N GLU A 87 -0.89 -8.65 1.80
CA GLU A 87 -1.52 -9.40 0.73
C GLU A 87 -2.88 -8.79 0.33
N ALA A 88 -3.73 -8.45 1.31
CA ALA A 88 -5.08 -7.95 1.04
C ALA A 88 -5.08 -6.55 0.40
N MET A 89 -4.14 -5.68 0.78
CA MET A 89 -4.08 -4.30 0.28
C MET A 89 -2.99 -4.11 -0.78
N GLY A 90 -1.80 -4.67 -0.56
CA GLY A 90 -0.65 -4.48 -1.44
C GLY A 90 -0.81 -5.17 -2.78
N ALA A 91 -1.24 -6.44 -2.79
CA ALA A 91 -1.31 -7.19 -4.05
C ALA A 91 -2.34 -6.63 -5.06
N PRO A 92 -3.55 -6.16 -4.68
CA PRO A 92 -4.46 -5.52 -5.63
C PRO A 92 -3.93 -4.16 -6.14
N ILE A 93 -3.31 -3.38 -5.26
CA ILE A 93 -2.73 -2.07 -5.62
C ILE A 93 -1.56 -2.28 -6.60
N ILE A 94 -0.66 -3.21 -6.31
CA ILE A 94 0.49 -3.53 -7.15
C ILE A 94 0.04 -4.07 -8.51
N ALA A 95 -0.92 -5.01 -8.54
CA ALA A 95 -1.48 -5.52 -9.79
C ALA A 95 -2.14 -4.40 -10.63
N SER A 96 -2.84 -3.48 -9.97
CA SER A 96 -3.46 -2.34 -10.64
C SER A 96 -2.42 -1.37 -11.21
N LEU A 97 -1.40 -1.01 -10.43
CA LEU A 97 -0.37 -0.04 -10.84
C LEU A 97 0.63 -0.60 -11.84
N LEU A 98 1.06 -1.86 -11.67
CA LEU A 98 2.07 -2.46 -12.53
C LEU A 98 1.48 -3.13 -13.76
N CYS A 99 0.32 -3.78 -13.66
CA CYS A 99 -0.25 -4.52 -14.78
C CYS A 99 -1.34 -3.72 -15.51
N LEU A 100 -2.29 -3.12 -14.79
CA LEU A 100 -3.46 -2.48 -15.43
C LEU A 100 -3.22 -1.04 -15.86
N LEU A 101 -2.54 -0.24 -15.04
CA LEU A 101 -2.27 1.18 -15.31
C LEU A 101 -1.50 1.40 -16.63
N PRO A 102 -0.38 0.69 -16.94
CA PRO A 102 0.29 0.87 -18.22
C PRO A 102 -0.57 0.43 -19.41
N MET A 103 -1.37 -0.62 -19.25
CA MET A 103 -2.27 -1.10 -20.30
C MET A 103 -3.40 -0.09 -20.57
N TYR A 104 -3.91 0.54 -19.52
CA TYR A 104 -4.83 1.68 -19.63
C TYR A 104 -4.16 2.88 -20.30
N ALA A 105 -2.92 3.20 -19.94
CA ALA A 105 -2.16 4.30 -20.53
C ALA A 105 -1.93 4.10 -22.04
N ILE A 106 -1.58 2.89 -22.50
CA ILE A 106 -1.40 2.57 -23.93
C ILE A 106 -2.70 2.80 -24.74
N ARG A 107 -3.86 2.53 -24.14
CA ARG A 107 -5.16 2.74 -24.77
C ARG A 107 -5.55 4.22 -24.80
N LYS A 108 -5.26 4.98 -23.75
CA LYS A 108 -5.71 6.38 -23.61
C LYS A 108 -4.74 7.41 -24.18
N ALA A 109 -3.44 7.19 -24.03
CA ALA A 109 -2.43 8.13 -24.50
C ALA A 109 -2.16 7.95 -26.00
N PRO A 110 -2.31 9.00 -26.83
CA PRO A 110 -2.04 8.91 -28.27
C PRO A 110 -0.55 8.65 -28.56
N SER A 111 0.36 9.12 -27.70
CA SER A 111 1.81 8.89 -27.81
C SER A 111 2.21 7.42 -27.68
N LEU A 112 1.37 6.58 -27.08
CA LEU A 112 1.61 5.15 -26.88
C LEU A 112 0.82 4.29 -27.87
N ALA A 113 0.14 4.89 -28.86
CA ALA A 113 -0.68 4.17 -29.82
C ALA A 113 0.11 3.10 -30.60
N LYS A 114 1.41 3.30 -30.82
CA LYS A 114 2.32 2.34 -31.47
C LYS A 114 2.45 0.99 -30.74
N TYR A 115 2.09 0.92 -29.47
CA TYR A 115 2.13 -0.31 -28.66
C TYR A 115 0.75 -0.98 -28.52
N ARG A 116 -0.31 -0.45 -29.15
CA ARG A 116 -1.65 -1.04 -29.09
C ARG A 116 -1.69 -2.40 -29.82
N GLY A 117 -2.58 -3.28 -29.36
CA GLY A 117 -2.87 -4.56 -30.04
C GLY A 117 -1.82 -5.67 -29.90
N ARG A 118 -0.71 -5.45 -29.15
CA ARG A 118 0.25 -6.52 -28.86
C ARG A 118 -0.37 -7.59 -27.96
N LEU A 119 -0.10 -8.87 -28.26
CA LEU A 119 -0.57 -10.01 -27.45
C LEU A 119 -0.05 -9.94 -26.01
N ASP A 120 1.16 -9.42 -25.80
CA ASP A 120 1.75 -9.22 -24.48
C ASP A 120 0.87 -8.31 -23.59
N ASN A 121 0.22 -7.31 -24.19
CA ASN A 121 -0.68 -6.42 -23.45
C ASN A 121 -1.91 -7.16 -22.94
N LEU A 122 -2.43 -8.10 -23.73
CA LEU A 122 -3.56 -8.94 -23.34
C LEU A 122 -3.17 -9.86 -22.19
N PHE A 123 -1.99 -10.49 -22.28
CA PHE A 123 -1.45 -11.36 -21.25
C PHE A 123 -1.27 -10.63 -19.91
N VAL A 124 -0.61 -9.46 -19.91
CA VAL A 124 -0.39 -8.66 -18.69
C VAL A 124 -1.72 -8.16 -18.11
N THR A 125 -2.67 -7.76 -18.95
CA THR A 125 -4.00 -7.36 -18.50
C THR A 125 -4.74 -8.53 -17.85
N ALA A 126 -4.67 -9.73 -18.45
CA ALA A 126 -5.32 -10.93 -17.94
C ALA A 126 -4.73 -11.34 -16.58
N ILE A 127 -3.40 -11.38 -16.43
CA ILE A 127 -2.74 -11.70 -15.15
C ILE A 127 -3.07 -10.67 -14.08
N GLY A 128 -3.04 -9.38 -14.43
CA GLY A 128 -3.42 -8.32 -13.50
C GLY A 128 -4.84 -8.49 -12.99
N LEU A 129 -5.78 -8.80 -13.89
CA LEU A 129 -7.18 -9.03 -13.53
C LEU A 129 -7.37 -10.32 -12.71
N LEU A 130 -6.72 -11.43 -13.10
CA LEU A 130 -6.76 -12.68 -12.36
C LEU A 130 -6.21 -12.53 -10.93
N THR A 131 -5.14 -11.76 -10.76
CA THR A 131 -4.57 -11.47 -9.43
C THR A 131 -5.59 -10.76 -8.54
N ILE A 132 -6.24 -9.71 -9.07
CA ILE A 132 -7.26 -8.96 -8.31
C ILE A 132 -8.47 -9.85 -8.00
N LEU A 133 -8.94 -10.65 -8.97
CA LEU A 133 -10.04 -11.58 -8.80
C LEU A 133 -9.74 -12.66 -7.75
N ASN A 134 -8.52 -13.21 -7.75
CA ASN A 134 -8.11 -14.20 -6.77
C ASN A 134 -8.17 -13.64 -5.34
N ILE A 135 -7.69 -12.41 -5.13
CA ILE A 135 -7.72 -11.76 -3.82
C ILE A 135 -9.15 -11.43 -3.42
N ALA A 136 -9.98 -10.93 -4.35
CA ALA A 136 -11.40 -10.69 -4.11
C ALA A 136 -12.12 -11.99 -3.71
N TYR A 137 -11.84 -13.10 -4.41
CA TYR A 137 -12.40 -14.41 -4.08
C TYR A 137 -11.94 -14.89 -2.71
N LYS A 138 -10.65 -14.77 -2.39
CA LYS A 138 -10.10 -15.11 -1.06
C LYS A 138 -10.80 -14.31 0.05
N LEU A 139 -11.01 -13.00 -0.15
CA LEU A 139 -11.68 -12.14 0.82
C LEU A 139 -13.16 -12.51 1.02
N VAL A 140 -13.88 -12.76 -0.08
CA VAL A 140 -15.29 -13.22 -0.04
C VAL A 140 -15.39 -14.59 0.62
N LEU A 141 -14.51 -15.52 0.28
CA LEU A 141 -14.49 -16.87 0.83
C LEU A 141 -14.18 -16.88 2.33
N ILE A 142 -13.22 -16.06 2.79
CA ILE A 142 -12.94 -15.86 4.22
C ILE A 142 -14.17 -15.33 4.95
N ARG A 143 -14.94 -14.43 4.32
CA ARG A 143 -16.16 -13.88 4.90
C ARG A 143 -17.31 -14.90 4.99
N LEU A 144 -17.33 -15.89 4.10
CA LEU A 144 -18.33 -16.97 4.07
C LEU A 144 -17.95 -18.18 4.93
N ARG A 145 -16.70 -18.27 5.41
CA ARG A 145 -16.27 -19.35 6.29
C ARG A 145 -16.83 -19.15 7.71
N PRO A 146 -17.61 -20.11 8.27
CA PRO A 146 -18.02 -20.04 9.67
C PRO A 146 -16.78 -20.01 10.58
N ARG A 147 -16.78 -19.12 11.58
CA ARG A 147 -15.66 -18.81 12.50
C ARG A 147 -15.28 -19.96 13.46
N GLY A 148 -15.21 -21.21 12.99
CA GLY A 148 -14.98 -22.39 13.83
C GLY A 148 -13.90 -23.35 13.35
N VAL A 149 -13.28 -23.14 12.18
CA VAL A 149 -12.23 -24.03 11.68
C VAL A 149 -11.05 -23.20 11.19
N GLN A 150 -10.06 -23.06 12.06
CA GLN A 150 -8.68 -22.71 11.70
C GLN A 150 -7.86 -24.01 11.65
N PRO A 151 -6.97 -24.21 10.68
CA PRO A 151 -5.95 -25.27 10.74
C PRO A 151 -4.89 -24.96 11.81
#